data_AF-A0A932KQX1-F1
#
_entry.id   AF-A0A932KQX1-F1
#
_cell.length_a   1.000
_cell.length_b   1.000
_cell.length_c   1.000
_cell.angle_alpha   90.00
_cell.angle_beta   90.00
_cell.angle_gamma   90.00
#
_symmetry.space_group_name_H-M   'P 1'
#
loop_
_entity.id
_entity.type
_entity.pdbx_description
1 polymer ?
#
loop_
_entity_poly.entity_id
_entity_poly.type
_entity_poly.pdbx_seq_one_letter_code
_entity_poly.pdbx_strand_id
1 'polypeptide(L)'
;MLKNMNHKPIDAAGKRIRVGDIVRIVGVPDLKGMKPKYRRESMPVFKYLVGKYKKVEEFDHNGQAWLTFIIRKGPNRGIHSVGIEPYLLRVRRPSVFMDHIMSGGKGTNASDENSPEWARILRASRRTKR
;
A
#
# COMPACT_ATOMS: atom_id res chain seq x y z
N MET A 1 0.14 23.86 -12.31
CA MET A 1 0.93 24.22 -11.11
C MET A 1 0.25 23.59 -9.90
N LEU A 2 0.79 22.52 -9.32
CA LEU A 2 0.24 21.91 -8.10
C LEU A 2 0.85 22.59 -6.87
N LYS A 3 -0.03 23.31 -6.16
CA LYS A 3 0.21 24.06 -4.93
C LYS A 3 0.78 23.13 -3.84
N ASN A 4 1.75 23.64 -3.08
CA ASN A 4 2.41 22.96 -1.95
C ASN A 4 1.42 22.13 -1.10
N MET A 5 1.46 20.80 -1.24
CA MET A 5 0.83 19.90 -0.28
C MET A 5 1.65 19.94 1.00
N ASN A 6 1.18 20.65 2.02
CA ASN A 6 1.86 20.76 3.31
C ASN A 6 1.92 19.43 4.09
N HIS A 7 1.15 18.41 3.67
CA HIS A 7 1.15 17.09 4.28
C HIS A 7 1.81 16.08 3.36
N LYS A 8 2.92 15.48 3.82
CA LYS A 8 3.51 14.32 3.15
C LYS A 8 2.53 13.16 3.33
N PRO A 9 2.05 12.50 2.26
CA PRO A 9 1.14 11.37 2.40
C PRO A 9 1.92 10.16 2.93
N ILE A 10 1.85 9.95 4.25
CA ILE A 10 2.53 8.86 4.96
C ILE A 10 1.52 7.76 5.29
N ASP A 11 1.89 6.51 5.00
CA ASP A 11 1.09 5.32 5.25
C ASP A 11 1.11 4.91 6.74
N ALA A 12 0.28 3.94 7.10
CA ALA A 12 0.19 3.39 8.47
C ALA A 12 1.51 2.82 9.02
N ALA A 13 2.51 2.56 8.17
CA ALA A 13 3.82 2.04 8.52
C ALA A 13 4.93 3.10 8.40
N GLY A 14 4.59 4.39 8.30
CA GLY A 14 5.56 5.47 8.20
C GLY A 14 6.18 5.65 6.80
N LYS A 15 5.69 4.94 5.78
CA LYS A 15 6.22 5.01 4.41
C LYS A 15 5.49 6.08 3.61
N ARG A 16 6.24 6.86 2.84
CA ARG A 16 5.65 7.82 1.89
C ARG A 16 4.90 7.09 0.78
N ILE A 17 3.66 7.47 0.54
CA ILE A 17 2.82 7.03 -0.58
C ILE A 17 3.04 7.95 -1.77
N ARG A 18 3.00 7.39 -2.99
CA ARG A 18 3.05 8.13 -4.25
C ARG A 18 1.89 7.74 -5.14
N VAL A 19 1.54 8.62 -6.07
CA VAL A 19 0.65 8.27 -7.19
C VAL A 19 1.25 7.06 -7.92
N GLY A 20 0.41 6.08 -8.22
CA GLY A 20 0.81 4.82 -8.83
C GLY A 20 1.20 3.71 -7.87
N ASP A 21 1.44 4.00 -6.58
CA ASP A 21 1.70 2.97 -5.58
C ASP A 21 0.48 2.05 -5.43
N ILE A 22 0.73 0.75 -5.23
CA ILE A 22 -0.30 -0.21 -4.81
C ILE A 22 -0.36 -0.20 -3.29
N VAL A 23 -1.51 0.14 -2.74
CA VAL A 23 -1.76 0.24 -1.30
C VAL A 23 -2.79 -0.79 -0.86
N ARG A 24 -2.57 -1.37 0.32
CA ARG A 24 -3.58 -2.13 1.06
C ARG A 24 -4.39 -1.16 1.92
N ILE A 25 -5.71 -1.24 1.86
CA ILE A 25 -6.58 -0.49 2.76
C ILE A 25 -6.60 -1.23 4.10
N VAL A 26 -6.21 -0.56 5.19
CA VAL A 26 -6.09 -1.18 6.52
C VAL A 26 -7.17 -0.72 7.52
N GLY A 27 -7.94 0.30 7.19
CA GLY A 27 -9.02 0.80 8.06
C GLY A 27 -10.13 1.51 7.30
N VAL A 28 -11.09 2.05 8.05
CA VAL A 28 -12.25 2.79 7.55
C VAL A 28 -12.18 4.22 8.09
N PRO A 29 -12.44 5.25 7.27
CA PRO A 29 -12.47 6.63 7.72
C PRO A 29 -13.55 6.88 8.78
N ASP A 30 -13.31 7.84 9.67
CA ASP A 30 -14.34 8.31 10.60
C ASP A 30 -15.36 9.19 9.86
N LEU A 31 -16.57 8.66 9.67
CA LEU A 31 -17.66 9.33 8.95
C LEU A 31 -18.60 10.13 9.87
N LYS A 32 -18.22 10.41 11.12
CA LYS A 32 -19.07 11.15 12.09
C LYS A 32 -19.52 12.53 11.59
N GLY A 33 -18.75 13.18 10.70
CA GLY A 33 -19.12 14.46 10.09
C GLY A 33 -20.15 14.38 8.96
N MET A 34 -20.46 13.19 8.44
CA MET A 34 -21.43 13.02 7.35
C MET A 34 -22.86 12.95 7.86
N LYS A 35 -23.82 13.49 7.08
CA LYS A 35 -25.26 13.30 7.35
C LYS A 35 -25.60 11.79 7.41
N PRO A 36 -26.55 11.35 8.27
CA PRO A 36 -26.84 9.93 8.46
C PRO A 36 -27.19 9.14 7.19
N LYS A 37 -27.85 9.79 6.21
CA LYS A 37 -28.14 9.18 4.90
C LYS A 37 -26.86 8.79 4.17
N TYR A 38 -25.96 9.75 3.94
CA TYR A 38 -24.70 9.51 3.24
C TYR A 38 -23.78 8.56 4.01
N ARG A 39 -23.77 8.63 5.35
CA ARG A 39 -23.02 7.67 6.16
C ARG A 39 -23.49 6.22 5.93
N ARG A 40 -24.81 6.00 5.86
CA ARG A 40 -25.39 4.67 5.57
C ARG A 40 -25.02 4.16 4.19
N GLU A 41 -24.91 5.05 3.20
CA GLU A 41 -24.53 4.71 1.82
C GLU A 41 -23.02 4.46 1.68
N SER A 42 -22.17 5.30 2.29
CA SER A 42 -20.71 5.23 2.14
C SER A 42 -20.05 4.16 3.00
N MET A 43 -20.57 3.91 4.22
CA MET A 43 -19.94 2.97 5.16
C MET A 43 -19.76 1.54 4.60
N PRO A 44 -20.75 0.94 3.91
CA PRO A 44 -20.58 -0.37 3.25
C PRO A 44 -19.47 -0.37 2.19
N VAL A 45 -19.29 0.73 1.46
CA VAL A 45 -18.27 0.86 0.40
C VAL A 45 -16.87 0.85 1.02
N PHE A 46 -16.64 1.63 2.09
CA PHE A 46 -15.36 1.60 2.81
C PHE A 46 -15.09 0.27 3.48
N LYS A 47 -16.09 -0.35 4.13
CA LYS A 47 -15.95 -1.70 4.70
C LYS A 47 -15.58 -2.74 3.64
N TYR A 48 -16.14 -2.65 2.44
CA TYR A 48 -15.78 -3.52 1.33
C TYR A 48 -14.30 -3.40 0.93
N LEU A 49 -13.69 -2.21 1.08
CA LEU A 49 -12.30 -1.98 0.70
C LEU A 49 -11.27 -2.56 1.67
N VAL A 50 -11.60 -2.69 2.96
CA VAL A 50 -10.66 -3.14 3.98
C VAL A 50 -10.03 -4.48 3.58
N GLY A 51 -8.70 -4.53 3.65
CA GLY A 51 -7.89 -5.68 3.28
C GLY A 51 -7.59 -5.82 1.78
N LYS A 52 -8.29 -5.08 0.90
CA LYS A 52 -8.04 -5.10 -0.55
C LYS A 52 -6.87 -4.21 -0.93
N TYR A 53 -6.35 -4.45 -2.14
CA TYR A 53 -5.31 -3.64 -2.76
C TYR A 53 -5.89 -2.77 -3.87
N LYS A 54 -5.45 -1.50 -3.91
CA LYS A 54 -5.83 -0.52 -4.93
C LYS A 54 -4.63 0.33 -5.33
N LYS A 55 -4.68 0.88 -6.53
CA LYS A 55 -3.69 1.82 -7.05
C LYS A 55 -4.10 3.23 -6.63
N VAL A 56 -3.15 4.02 -6.16
CA VAL A 56 -3.37 5.45 -5.92
C VAL A 56 -3.39 6.19 -7.25
N GLU A 57 -4.47 6.90 -7.52
CA GLU A 57 -4.66 7.65 -8.77
C GLU A 57 -4.19 9.09 -8.64
N GLU A 58 -4.55 9.74 -7.53
CA GLU A 58 -4.15 11.11 -7.23
C GLU A 58 -4.21 11.39 -5.73
N PHE A 59 -3.72 12.57 -5.35
CA PHE A 59 -3.96 13.17 -4.05
C PHE A 59 -4.72 14.46 -4.25
N ASP A 60 -5.80 14.66 -3.49
CA ASP A 60 -6.52 15.93 -3.52
C ASP A 60 -5.84 17.01 -2.67
N HIS A 61 -6.44 18.20 -2.65
CA HIS A 61 -5.96 19.35 -1.88
C HIS A 61 -5.97 19.10 -0.35
N ASN A 62 -6.74 18.11 0.13
CA ASN A 62 -6.79 17.71 1.54
C ASN A 62 -5.78 16.59 1.85
N GLY A 63 -5.01 16.13 0.85
CA GLY A 63 -4.04 15.05 1.00
C GLY A 63 -4.68 13.66 1.04
N GLN A 64 -5.95 13.51 0.66
CA GLN A 64 -6.60 12.20 0.56
C GLN A 64 -6.14 11.50 -0.71
N ALA A 65 -5.85 10.20 -0.60
CA ALA A 65 -5.53 9.37 -1.74
C ALA A 65 -6.82 8.93 -2.44
N TRP A 66 -6.96 9.26 -3.71
CA TRP A 66 -8.10 8.84 -4.52
C TRP A 66 -7.86 7.46 -5.14
N LEU A 67 -8.89 6.61 -5.02
CA LEU A 67 -8.91 5.23 -5.50
C LEU A 67 -10.22 4.99 -6.27
N THR A 68 -10.12 4.48 -7.50
CA THR A 68 -11.28 4.03 -8.27
C THR A 68 -11.33 2.50 -8.36
N PHE A 69 -12.54 1.93 -8.24
CA PHE A 69 -12.74 0.49 -8.31
C PHE A 69 -14.17 0.10 -8.66
N ILE A 70 -14.35 -1.17 -9.02
CA ILE A 70 -15.65 -1.74 -9.36
C ILE A 70 -16.06 -2.76 -8.29
N ILE A 71 -17.27 -2.62 -7.76
CA ILE A 71 -17.96 -3.67 -7.00
C ILE A 71 -18.84 -4.44 -7.99
N ARG A 72 -18.54 -5.71 -8.22
CA ARG A 72 -19.18 -6.51 -9.28
C ARG A 72 -20.53 -7.13 -8.89
N LYS A 73 -20.80 -7.34 -7.60
CA LYS A 73 -21.98 -8.05 -7.10
C LYS A 73 -22.50 -7.41 -5.80
N GLY A 74 -23.79 -7.62 -5.51
CA GLY A 74 -24.45 -7.14 -4.30
C GLY A 74 -25.11 -5.76 -4.45
N PRO A 75 -25.69 -5.23 -3.35
CA PRO A 75 -26.50 -4.01 -3.37
C PRO A 75 -25.69 -2.76 -3.75
N ASN A 76 -24.38 -2.75 -3.51
CA ASN A 76 -23.49 -1.63 -3.82
C ASN A 76 -22.73 -1.82 -5.14
N ARG A 77 -23.27 -2.60 -6.10
CA ARG A 77 -22.60 -2.81 -7.39
C ARG A 77 -22.43 -1.50 -8.15
N GLY A 78 -21.31 -1.35 -8.87
CA GLY A 78 -21.02 -0.16 -9.66
C GLY A 78 -19.55 0.25 -9.63
N ILE A 79 -19.26 1.36 -10.32
CA ILE A 79 -17.98 2.06 -10.25
C ILE A 79 -18.03 3.01 -9.05
N HIS A 80 -16.99 2.98 -8.23
CA HIS A 80 -16.85 3.78 -7.03
C HIS A 80 -15.49 4.47 -7.04
N SER A 81 -15.48 5.72 -6.62
CA SER A 81 -14.26 6.49 -6.36
C SER A 81 -14.34 7.06 -4.95
N VAL A 82 -13.26 6.89 -4.18
CA VAL A 82 -13.20 7.36 -2.80
C VAL A 82 -11.86 8.02 -2.52
N GLY A 83 -11.91 9.11 -1.74
CA GLY A 83 -10.75 9.64 -1.03
C GLY A 83 -10.55 8.88 0.28
N ILE A 84 -9.31 8.50 0.58
CA ILE A 84 -8.93 7.83 1.84
C ILE A 84 -7.71 8.52 2.43
N GLU A 85 -7.70 8.74 3.73
CA GLU A 85 -6.57 9.31 4.44
C GLU A 85 -5.35 8.36 4.37
N PRO A 86 -4.14 8.88 4.10
CA PRO A 86 -2.93 8.07 3.95
C PRO A 86 -2.65 7.11 5.11
N TYR A 87 -2.94 7.49 6.36
CA TYR A 87 -2.70 6.65 7.53
C TYR A 87 -3.62 5.42 7.61
N LEU A 88 -4.65 5.31 6.76
CA LEU A 88 -5.50 4.13 6.60
C LEU A 88 -5.03 3.22 5.46
N LEU A 89 -3.87 3.51 4.88
CA LEU A 89 -3.27 2.78 3.78
C LEU A 89 -1.94 2.17 4.20
N ARG A 90 -1.53 1.11 3.51
CA ARG A 90 -0.20 0.50 3.65
C ARG A 90 0.37 0.19 2.29
N VAL A 91 1.51 0.78 1.94
CA VAL A 91 2.16 0.59 0.66
C VAL A 91 2.70 -0.84 0.54
N ARG A 92 2.37 -1.50 -0.57
CA ARG A 92 3.00 -2.74 -1.00
C ARG A 92 4.09 -2.41 -2.02
N ARG A 93 5.32 -2.24 -1.56
CA ARG A 93 6.49 -2.30 -2.44
C ARG A 93 7.03 -3.73 -2.45
N PRO A 94 7.35 -4.30 -3.61
CA PRO A 94 8.21 -5.47 -3.66
C PRO A 94 9.45 -5.19 -2.80
N SER A 95 9.85 -6.16 -1.97
CA SER A 95 11.10 -6.03 -1.25
C SER A 95 12.23 -5.95 -2.28
N VAL A 96 12.94 -4.82 -2.30
CA VAL A 96 14.15 -4.59 -3.13
C VAL A 96 15.25 -5.63 -2.84
N PHE A 97 15.07 -6.44 -1.80
CA PHE A 97 15.93 -7.57 -1.45
C PHE A 97 16.15 -8.59 -2.58
N MET A 98 15.22 -8.71 -3.54
CA MET A 98 15.39 -9.59 -4.71
C MET A 98 16.02 -8.87 -5.91
N ASP A 99 15.77 -7.57 -6.09
CA ASP A 99 16.31 -6.83 -7.24
C ASP A 99 17.83 -6.74 -7.15
N HIS A 100 18.42 -6.58 -5.95
CA HIS A 100 19.87 -6.53 -5.78
C HIS A 100 20.56 -7.90 -5.95
N ILE A 101 19.88 -9.00 -5.59
CA ILE A 101 20.41 -10.37 -5.78
C ILE A 101 20.30 -10.79 -7.26
N MET A 102 19.24 -10.35 -7.96
CA MET A 102 18.96 -10.75 -9.35
C MET A 102 19.61 -9.83 -10.40
N SER A 103 20.04 -8.62 -10.04
CA SER A 103 20.68 -7.67 -10.98
C SER A 103 22.19 -7.79 -11.08
N GLY A 104 22.81 -8.83 -10.48
CA GLY A 104 24.22 -9.13 -10.71
C GLY A 104 25.12 -7.96 -10.30
N GLY A 105 25.16 -7.64 -9.01
CA GLY A 105 26.12 -6.69 -8.46
C GLY A 105 27.55 -7.10 -8.81
N LYS A 106 28.12 -6.46 -9.84
CA LYS A 106 29.55 -6.47 -10.11
C LYS A 106 30.26 -5.78 -8.94
N GLY A 107 31.09 -6.55 -8.23
CA GLY A 107 32.24 -6.05 -7.48
C GLY A 107 31.97 -5.60 -6.05
N THR A 108 31.84 -6.55 -5.13
CA THR A 108 32.50 -6.40 -3.82
C THR A 108 33.61 -7.45 -3.78
N ASN A 109 34.81 -6.99 -3.41
CA ASN A 109 36.04 -7.73 -3.51
C ASN A 109 35.93 -9.10 -2.82
N ALA A 110 36.22 -10.13 -3.61
CA ALA A 110 36.40 -11.50 -3.14
C ALA A 110 37.70 -11.58 -2.33
N SER A 111 37.59 -11.52 -1.01
CA SER A 111 38.66 -11.94 -0.10
C SER A 111 38.16 -12.21 1.32
N ASP A 112 37.02 -12.88 1.46
CA ASP A 112 36.63 -13.49 2.73
C ASP A 112 35.89 -14.80 2.47
N GLU A 113 36.67 -15.82 2.16
CA GLU A 113 36.22 -17.18 1.82
C GLU A 113 35.73 -17.97 3.06
N ASN A 114 35.43 -17.30 4.18
CA ASN A 114 35.01 -17.93 5.43
C ASN A 114 33.92 -17.16 6.21
N SER A 115 33.04 -16.41 5.55
CA SER A 115 31.88 -15.82 6.25
C SER A 115 30.76 -16.87 6.47
N PRO A 116 30.43 -17.24 7.73
CA PRO A 116 29.38 -18.21 8.07
C PRO A 116 27.95 -17.69 7.81
N GLU A 117 27.81 -16.44 7.35
CA GLU A 117 26.52 -15.79 7.11
C GLU A 117 25.79 -16.36 5.89
N TRP A 118 26.51 -16.70 4.82
CA TRP A 118 25.93 -17.32 3.62
C TRP A 118 25.31 -18.70 3.91
N ALA A 119 25.96 -19.48 4.78
CA ALA A 119 25.48 -20.80 5.17
C ALA A 119 24.23 -20.77 6.07
N ARG A 120 23.96 -19.65 6.75
CA ARG A 120 22.72 -19.43 7.53
C ARG A 120 21.54 -19.08 6.63
N ILE A 121 21.75 -18.23 5.62
CA ILE A 121 20.70 -17.79 4.70
C ILE A 121 20.18 -18.95 3.82
N LEU A 122 21.09 -19.82 3.33
CA LEU A 122 20.70 -21.01 2.56
C LEU A 122 19.95 -22.07 3.39
N ARG A 123 20.24 -22.18 4.69
CA ARG A 123 19.53 -23.11 5.60
C ARG A 123 18.13 -22.62 5.96
N ALA A 124 17.91 -21.32 6.10
CA ALA A 124 16.59 -20.75 6.38
C ALA A 124 15.61 -20.94 5.21
N SER A 125 16.09 -20.86 3.97
CA SER A 125 15.27 -21.00 2.76
C SER A 125 14.78 -22.43 2.50
N ARG A 126 15.50 -23.46 2.97
CA ARG A 126 15.08 -24.87 2.81
C ARG A 126 14.01 -25.34 3.79
N ARG A 127 13.69 -24.55 4.83
CA ARG A 127 12.78 -24.99 5.92
C ARG A 127 11.32 -24.55 5.73
N THR A 128 11.01 -23.71 4.75
CA THR A 128 9.65 -23.18 4.48
C THR A 128 8.95 -23.81 3.28
N LYS A 129 9.52 -24.88 2.70
CA LYS A 129 8.81 -25.78 1.77
C LYS A 129 8.58 -27.13 2.45
N ARG A 130 7.58 -27.22 3.30
CA ARG A 130 6.81 -28.44 3.60
C ARG A 130 5.43 -28.03 4.11
#